data_AF-A0A521WYD8-F1
#
_entry.id   AF-A0A521WYD8-F1
#
_cell.length_a   1.000
_cell.length_b   1.000
_cell.length_c   1.000
_cell.angle_alpha   90.00
_cell.angle_beta   90.00
_cell.angle_gamma   90.00
#
_symmetry.space_group_name_H-M   'P 1'
#
loop_
_entity.id
_entity.type
_entity.pdbx_description
1 polymer ?
#
loop_
_entity_poly.entity_id
_entity_poly.type
_entity_poly.pdbx_seq_one_letter_code
_entity_poly.pdbx_strand_id
1 'polypeptide(L)' 'MKYSVIFEKVNDPSFPKGYYYAHIPELDLTTHGLGIEGAREAVIDLVKLWVEEKQANEIFCLTKK' A
#
# COMPACT_ATOMS: atom_id res chain seq x y z
N MET A 1 -6.48 0.33 12.52
CA MET A 1 -7.32 0.82 11.41
C MET A 1 -7.67 -0.35 10.51
N LYS A 2 -8.83 -0.30 9.85
CA LYS A 2 -9.22 -1.26 8.80
C LYS A 2 -9.31 -0.46 7.50
N TYR A 3 -8.70 -0.97 6.44
CA TYR A 3 -8.72 -0.34 5.13
C TYR A 3 -9.28 -1.32 4.10
N SER A 4 -10.06 -0.82 3.16
CA SER A 4 -10.49 -1.60 2.01
C SER A 4 -9.40 -1.65 0.95
N VAL A 5 -9.07 -2.86 0.49
CA VAL A 5 -8.04 -3.10 -0.52
C VAL A 5 -8.67 -3.81 -1.70
N ILE A 6 -8.48 -3.25 -2.89
CA ILE A 6 -8.95 -3.79 -4.16
C ILE A 6 -7.78 -4.52 -4.82
N PHE A 7 -7.95 -5.81 -5.09
CA PHE A 7 -6.96 -6.61 -5.80
C PHE A 7 -7.39 -6.85 -7.25
N GLU A 8 -6.54 -6.46 -8.19
CA GLU A 8 -6.80 -6.62 -9.62
C GLU A 8 -5.68 -7.44 -10.26
N LYS A 9 -6.07 -8.44 -11.06
CA LYS A 9 -5.09 -9.29 -11.75
C LYS A 9 -4.43 -8.50 -12.88
N VAL A 10 -3.10 -8.50 -12.92
CA VAL A 10 -2.37 -7.86 -14.01
C VAL A 10 -2.49 -8.73 -15.26
N ASN A 11 -3.16 -8.20 -16.29
CA ASN A 11 -3.32 -8.85 -17.60
C ASN A 11 -2.41 -8.21 -18.67
N ASP A 12 -1.53 -7.32 -18.27
CA ASP A 12 -0.64 -6.60 -19.18
C ASP A 12 0.53 -7.50 -19.65
N PRO A 13 0.80 -7.61 -20.97
CA PRO A 13 1.86 -8.47 -21.51
C PRO A 13 3.28 -7.97 -21.20
N SER A 14 3.44 -6.71 -20.78
CA SER A 14 4.74 -6.15 -20.34
C SER A 14 5.02 -6.41 -18.86
N PHE A 15 4.04 -6.90 -18.09
CA PHE A 15 4.22 -7.26 -16.69
C PHE A 15 4.48 -8.76 -16.51
N PRO A 16 5.28 -9.16 -15.50
CA PRO A 16 5.49 -10.57 -15.23
C PRO A 16 4.17 -11.25 -14.87
N LYS A 17 3.95 -12.46 -15.41
CA LYS A 17 2.70 -13.21 -15.18
C LYS A 17 2.57 -13.57 -13.71
N GLY A 18 1.34 -13.44 -13.19
CA GLY A 18 1.02 -13.80 -11.80
C GLY A 18 1.11 -12.65 -10.81
N TYR A 19 1.41 -11.43 -11.27
CA TYR A 19 1.30 -10.23 -10.44
C TYR A 19 -0.15 -9.79 -10.27
N TYR A 20 -0.42 -9.16 -9.13
CA TYR A 20 -1.68 -8.50 -8.79
C TYR A 20 -1.39 -7.05 -8.40
N TYR A 21 -2.20 -6.13 -8.90
CA TYR A 21 -2.31 -4.78 -8.36
C TYR A 21 -3.12 -4.81 -7.09
N ALA A 22 -2.69 -4.03 -6.10
CA ALA A 22 -3.43 -3.79 -4.88
C ALA A 22 -3.58 -2.27 -4.71
N HIS A 23 -4.81 -1.81 -4.70
CA HIS A 23 -5.15 -0.39 -4.56
C HIS A 23 -5.94 -0.16 -3.28
N ILE A 24 -5.57 0.88 -2.53
CA ILE A 24 -6.22 1.33 -1.31
C ILE A 24 -6.89 2.67 -1.60
N PRO A 25 -8.19 2.72 -1.94
CA PRO A 25 -8.87 3.94 -2.36
C PRO A 25 -8.87 5.03 -1.28
N GLU A 26 -8.93 4.62 -0.01
CA GLU A 26 -8.99 5.55 1.13
C GLU A 26 -7.68 6.33 1.33
N LEU A 27 -6.55 5.75 0.93
CA LEU A 27 -5.22 6.35 1.08
C LEU A 27 -4.65 6.84 -0.25
N ASP A 28 -5.36 6.60 -1.35
CA ASP A 28 -4.88 6.78 -2.73
C ASP A 28 -3.51 6.11 -2.97
N LEU A 29 -3.31 4.95 -2.33
CA LEU A 29 -2.06 4.19 -2.43
C LEU A 29 -2.24 2.99 -3.35
N THR A 30 -1.23 2.73 -4.18
CA THR A 30 -1.17 1.58 -5.08
C THR A 30 0.12 0.81 -4.87
N THR A 31 0.02 -0.50 -4.79
CA THR A 31 1.17 -1.41 -4.75
C THR A 31 0.91 -2.61 -5.66
N HIS A 32 1.94 -3.43 -5.85
CA HIS A 32 1.85 -4.65 -6.63
C HIS A 32 2.64 -5.75 -5.95
N GLY A 33 2.22 -6.99 -6.15
CA GLY A 33 2.94 -8.14 -5.65
C GLY A 33 2.68 -9.40 -6.44
N LEU A 34 3.53 -10.39 -6.24
CA LEU A 34 3.39 -11.69 -6.87
C LEU A 34 2.28 -12.47 -6.15
N GLY A 35 1.24 -12.84 -6.89
CA GLY A 35 0.04 -13.46 -6.34
C GLY A 35 -0.76 -12.53 -5.42
N ILE A 36 -1.86 -13.04 -4.89
CA ILE A 36 -2.70 -12.32 -3.92
C ILE A 36 -1.94 -12.12 -2.61
N GLU A 37 -1.22 -13.15 -2.16
CA GLU A 37 -0.47 -13.13 -0.90
C GLU A 37 0.67 -12.11 -0.93
N GLY A 38 1.50 -12.09 -1.99
CA GLY A 38 2.58 -11.12 -2.11
C GLY A 38 2.07 -9.68 -2.25
N ALA A 39 0.95 -9.48 -2.95
CA ALA A 39 0.31 -8.17 -3.03
C ALA A 39 -0.24 -7.73 -1.66
N ARG A 40 -0.77 -8.67 -0.86
CA ARG A 40 -1.26 -8.39 0.49
C ARG A 40 -0.13 -8.02 1.45
N GLU A 41 0.99 -8.75 1.41
CA GLU A 41 2.18 -8.41 2.21
C GLU A 41 2.70 -7.02 1.86
N ALA A 42 2.78 -6.70 0.57
CA ALA A 42 3.20 -5.38 0.10
C ALA A 42 2.27 -4.25 0.58
N VAL A 43 0.95 -4.50 0.63
CA VAL A 43 -0.02 -3.53 1.19
C VAL A 43 0.20 -3.32 2.69
N ILE A 44 0.42 -4.39 3.44
CA ILE A 44 0.60 -4.30 4.90
C ILE A 44 1.86 -3.48 5.21
N ASP A 45 2.95 -3.74 4.50
CA ASP A 45 4.20 -2.99 4.66
C ASP A 45 4.03 -1.51 4.29
N LEU A 46 3.38 -1.23 3.15
CA LEU A 46 3.12 0.13 2.69
C LEU A 46 2.24 0.93 3.68
N VAL A 47 1.17 0.31 4.19
CA VAL A 47 0.29 0.96 5.17
C VAL A 47 1.03 1.21 6.48
N LYS A 48 1.88 0.27 6.90
CA LYS A 48 2.69 0.43 8.10
C LYS A 48 3.64 1.62 7.97
N LEU A 49 4.39 1.69 6.87
CA LEU A 49 5.28 2.81 6.56
C LEU A 49 4.53 4.14 6.55
N TRP A 50 3.38 4.19 5.87
CA TRP A 50 2.57 5.40 5.79
C TRP A 50 2.08 5.87 7.17
N VAL A 51 1.65 4.95 8.05
CA VAL A 51 1.24 5.29 9.42
C VAL A 51 2.42 5.82 10.22
N GLU A 52 3.59 5.18 10.10
CA GLU A 52 4.83 5.63 10.75
C GLU A 52 5.22 7.04 10.30
N GLU A 53 5.14 7.33 9.00
CA GLU A 53 5.39 8.67 8.44
C GLU A 53 4.38 9.71 8.94
N LYS A 54 3.09 9.36 9.01
CA LYS A 54 2.06 10.28 9.53
C LYS A 54 2.30 10.59 11.00
N GLN A 55 2.57 9.59 11.82
CA GLN A 55 2.88 9.80 13.24
C GLN A 55 4.14 10.65 13.42
N ALA A 56 5.19 10.38 12.65
CA ALA A 56 6.42 11.17 12.70
C ALA A 56 6.18 12.63 12.29
N ASN A 57 5.36 12.87 11.26
CA ASN A 57 5.03 14.21 10.79
C ASN A 57 4.11 14.98 11.76
N GLU A 58 3.14 14.30 12.36
CA GLU A 58 2.29 14.87 13.42
C GLU A 58 3.13 15.30 14.63
N ILE A 59 4.11 14.47 15.04
CA ILE A 59 5.05 14.80 16.12
C ILE A 59 6.01 15.93 15.71
N PHE A 60 6.49 15.96 14.46
CA PHE A 60 7.37 17.03 13.97
C PHE A 60 6.68 18.39 14.00
N CYS A 61 5.37 18.45 13.75
CA CYS A 61 4.61 19.70 13.79
C CYS A 61 4.39 20.22 15.23
N LEU A 62 4.43 19.35 16.25
CA LEU A 62 4.26 19.70 17.66
C LEU A 62 5.56 20.11 18.36
N THR A 63 6.72 19.73 17.81
CA THR A 63 8.05 20.01 18.39
C THR A 63 8.72 21.28 17.84
N LYS A 64 8.09 21.95 16.87
CA LYS A 64 8.54 23.20 16.24
C LYS A 64 7.85 24.46 16.80
N LYS A 65 7.29 24.41 18.00
CA LYS A 65 6.60 25.54 18.66
C LYS A 65 7.40 26.12 19.81
#